data_AF-A0A484HNW0-F1
#
_entry.id   AF-A0A484HNW0-F1
#
_cell.length_a   1.000
_cell.length_b   1.000
_cell.length_c   1.000
_cell.angle_alpha   90.00
_cell.angle_beta   90.00
_cell.angle_gamma   90.00
#
_symmetry.space_group_name_H-M   'P 1'
#
loop_
_entity.id
_entity.type
_entity.pdbx_description
1 polymer ?
#
loop_
_entity_poly.entity_id
_entity_poly.type
_entity_poly.pdbx_seq_one_letter_code
_entity_poly.pdbx_strand_id
1 'polypeptide(L)'
;MSYKKGGVDMETTLTIRLSEEMKKSLNDLCQSERKGLSELVRDSLENHLAVKRFRQLRSKSLPFAEASGFLTDEDVFEGLT
;
A
#
# COMPACT_ATOMS: atom_id res chain seq x y z
N MET A 1 -7.33 18.86 27.66
CA MET A 1 -7.39 18.70 26.19
C MET A 1 -6.79 17.33 25.86
N SER A 2 -7.58 16.25 25.90
CA SER A 2 -7.09 14.90 25.62
C SER A 2 -7.61 14.47 24.26
N TYR A 3 -6.68 14.18 23.35
CA TYR A 3 -6.96 13.72 22.01
C TYR A 3 -7.82 12.45 22.06
N LYS A 4 -8.95 12.51 21.34
CA LYS A 4 -9.84 11.39 21.07
C LYS A 4 -9.02 10.29 20.39
N LYS A 5 -8.75 9.20 21.11
CA LYS A 5 -8.26 7.93 20.55
C LYS A 5 -9.40 7.34 19.72
N GLY A 6 -9.46 7.72 18.45
CA GLY A 6 -10.50 7.32 17.52
C GLY A 6 -10.15 6.01 16.85
N GLY A 7 -10.95 4.97 17.14
CA GLY A 7 -11.02 3.75 16.36
C GLY A 7 -10.37 2.56 17.05
N VAL A 8 -11.21 1.63 17.49
CA VAL A 8 -10.83 0.31 17.98
C VAL A 8 -10.05 -0.42 16.88
N ASP A 9 -8.87 -0.96 17.19
CA ASP A 9 -8.21 -1.97 16.35
C ASP A 9 -9.11 -3.22 16.32
N MET A 10 -10.07 -3.24 15.39
CA MET A 10 -10.96 -4.38 15.22
C MET A 10 -10.24 -5.41 14.35
N GLU A 11 -9.68 -6.43 15.00
CA GLU A 11 -9.10 -7.59 14.34
C GLU A 11 -10.20 -8.28 13.51
N THR A 12 -10.26 -7.95 12.22
CA THR A 12 -11.27 -8.44 11.30
C THR A 12 -10.68 -9.61 10.54
N THR A 13 -11.26 -10.81 10.70
CA THR A 13 -10.80 -12.01 10.01
C THR A 13 -11.37 -12.07 8.60
N LEU A 14 -10.48 -12.17 7.61
CA LEU A 14 -10.83 -12.35 6.20
C LEU A 14 -10.47 -13.78 5.77
N THR A 15 -11.48 -14.60 5.49
CA THR A 15 -11.28 -15.96 4.94
C THR A 15 -11.38 -15.93 3.43
N ILE A 16 -10.27 -16.24 2.75
CA ILE A 16 -10.19 -16.29 1.28
C ILE A 16 -9.82 -17.70 0.81
N ARG A 17 -10.33 -18.08 -0.36
CA ARG A 17 -9.92 -19.31 -1.03
C ARG A 17 -8.65 -19.03 -1.84
N LEU A 18 -7.63 -19.85 -1.66
CA LEU A 18 -6.37 -19.77 -2.38
C LEU A 18 -6.12 -21.09 -3.12
N SER A 19 -5.39 -21.04 -4.23
CA SER A 19 -4.85 -22.26 -4.83
C SER A 19 -3.77 -22.86 -3.94
N GLU A 20 -3.58 -24.17 -4.01
CA GLU A 20 -2.51 -24.86 -3.25
C GLU A 20 -1.12 -24.36 -3.65
N GLU A 21 -0.93 -24.03 -4.93
CA GLU A 21 0.32 -23.45 -5.42
C GLU A 21 0.61 -22.09 -4.77
N MET A 22 -0.40 -21.21 -4.67
CA MET A 22 -0.23 -19.90 -4.03
C MET A 22 0.08 -20.04 -2.54
N LYS A 23 -0.59 -20.98 -1.86
CA LYS A 23 -0.31 -21.28 -0.45
C LYS A 23 1.13 -21.76 -0.24
N LYS A 24 1.64 -22.59 -1.14
CA LYS A 24 3.03 -23.05 -1.11
C LYS A 24 4.00 -21.87 -1.27
N SER A 25 3.81 -21.05 -2.30
CA SER A 25 4.66 -19.88 -2.54
C SER A 25 4.67 -18.89 -1.38
N LEU A 26 3.52 -18.67 -0.73
CA LEU A 26 3.43 -17.82 0.46
C LEU A 26 4.21 -18.40 1.65
N ASN A 27 4.17 -19.71 1.87
CA ASN A 27 4.94 -20.36 2.93
C ASN A 27 6.45 -20.28 2.67
N ASP A 28 6.89 -20.49 1.43
CA ASP A 28 8.30 -20.39 1.05
C ASP A 28 8.83 -18.95 1.29
N LEU A 29 8.01 -17.95 0.94
CA LEU A 29 8.30 -16.54 1.24
C LEU A 29 8.37 -16.27 2.75
N CYS A 30 7.41 -16.77 3.53
CA CYS A 30 7.42 -16.63 4.99
C CYS A 30 8.71 -17.18 5.61
N GLN A 31 9.19 -18.33 5.12
CA GLN A 31 10.46 -18.91 5.58
C GLN A 31 11.66 -18.04 5.24
N SER A 32 11.70 -17.50 4.01
CA SER A 32 12.80 -16.64 3.56
C SER A 32 12.88 -15.30 4.30
N GLU A 33 11.72 -14.71 4.62
CA GLU A 33 11.62 -13.39 5.28
C GLU A 33 11.53 -13.50 6.81
N ARG A 34 11.39 -14.72 7.36
CA ARG A 34 11.12 -14.98 8.78
C ARG A 34 9.90 -14.21 9.31
N LYS A 35 8.84 -14.13 8.50
CA LYS A 35 7.57 -13.47 8.84
C LYS A 35 6.44 -14.48 8.98
N GLY A 36 5.44 -14.15 9.78
CA GLY A 36 4.21 -14.94 9.85
C GLY A 36 3.36 -14.79 8.60
N LEU A 37 2.58 -15.81 8.23
CA LEU A 37 1.71 -15.77 7.06
C LEU A 37 0.73 -14.59 7.09
N SER A 38 0.07 -14.37 8.22
CA SER A 38 -0.90 -13.27 8.37
C SER A 38 -0.23 -11.89 8.30
N GLU A 39 1.00 -11.76 8.80
CA GLU A 39 1.80 -10.53 8.71
C GLU A 39 2.19 -10.26 7.26
N LEU A 40 2.79 -11.26 6.58
CA LEU A 40 3.17 -11.17 5.17
C LEU A 40 1.99 -10.78 4.27
N VAL A 41 0.83 -11.43 4.46
CA VAL A 41 -0.37 -11.15 3.67
C VAL A 41 -0.90 -9.75 3.95
N ARG A 42 -0.91 -9.31 5.22
CA ARG A 42 -1.33 -7.96 5.60
C ARG A 42 -0.43 -6.92 4.95
N ASP A 43 0.89 -7.03 5.12
CA ASP A 43 1.88 -6.12 4.52
C ASP A 43 1.71 -6.04 3.00
N SER A 44 1.53 -7.21 2.36
CA SER A 44 1.35 -7.29 0.91
C SER A 44 0.08 -6.57 0.45
N LEU A 45 -1.03 -6.74 1.15
CA LEU A 45 -2.29 -6.09 0.84
C LEU A 45 -2.23 -4.58 1.09
N GLU A 46 -1.62 -4.15 2.19
CA GLU A 46 -1.43 -2.74 2.50
C GLU A 46 -0.59 -2.05 1.42
N ASN A 47 0.55 -2.65 1.04
CA ASN A 47 1.41 -2.15 -0.02
C ASN A 47 0.68 -2.11 -1.37
N HIS A 48 -0.08 -3.16 -1.71
CA HIS A 48 -0.85 -3.20 -2.95
C HIS A 48 -1.89 -2.07 -3.01
N LEU A 49 -2.62 -1.87 -1.92
CA LEU A 49 -3.63 -0.82 -1.82
C LEU A 49 -3.01 0.58 -1.85
N ALA A 50 -1.87 0.78 -1.17
CA ALA A 50 -1.14 2.04 -1.18
C ALA A 50 -0.72 2.42 -2.61
N VAL A 51 -0.11 1.50 -3.36
CA VAL A 51 0.28 1.73 -4.76
C VAL A 51 -0.94 2.03 -5.64
N LYS A 52 -2.05 1.29 -5.46
CA LYS A 52 -3.29 1.53 -6.22
C LYS A 52 -3.86 2.92 -5.92
N ARG A 53 -3.94 3.31 -4.65
CA ARG A 53 -4.42 4.63 -4.22
C ARG A 53 -3.52 5.75 -4.74
N PHE A 54 -2.20 5.57 -4.65
CA PHE A 54 -1.24 6.53 -5.18
C PHE A 54 -1.43 6.75 -6.69
N ARG A 55 -1.56 5.67 -7.47
CA ARG A 55 -1.79 5.77 -8.93
C ARG A 55 -3.11 6.47 -9.26
N GLN A 56 -4.16 6.20 -8.50
CA GLN A 56 -5.46 6.89 -8.67
C GLN A 56 -5.39 8.38 -8.32
N LEU A 57 -4.59 8.75 -7.32
CA LEU A 57 -4.36 10.14 -6.98
C LEU A 57 -3.54 10.83 -8.07
N ARG A 58 -2.42 10.21 -8.48
CA ARG A 58 -1.58 10.71 -9.58
C ARG A 58 -2.39 10.96 -10.85
N SER A 59 -3.25 10.03 -11.26
CA SER A 59 -4.07 10.24 -12.47
C SER A 59 -5.01 11.44 -12.39
N LYS A 60 -5.44 11.82 -11.18
CA LYS A 60 -6.27 13.01 -10.96
C LYS A 60 -5.43 14.28 -10.90
N SER A 61 -4.24 14.21 -10.32
CA SER A 61 -3.36 15.37 -10.13
C SER A 61 -2.54 15.71 -11.38
N LEU A 62 -2.21 14.72 -12.22
CA LEU A 62 -1.33 14.88 -13.38
C LEU A 62 -1.77 15.99 -14.35
N PRO A 63 -3.06 16.12 -14.73
CA PRO A 63 -3.48 17.17 -15.65
C PRO A 63 -3.24 18.59 -15.11
N PHE A 64 -3.34 18.77 -13.79
CA PHE A 64 -3.11 20.05 -13.14
C PHE A 64 -1.60 20.34 -13.00
N ALA A 65 -0.80 19.31 -12.74
CA ALA A 65 0.65 19.39 -12.68
C ALA A 65 1.23 19.76 -14.06
N GLU A 66 0.77 19.10 -15.13
CA GLU A 66 1.15 19.39 -16.52
C GLU A 66 0.80 20.84 -16.91
N ALA A 67 -0.41 21.31 -16.55
CA ALA A 67 -0.81 22.70 -16.79
C ALA A 67 0.05 23.72 -16.02
N SER A 68 0.69 23.29 -14.94
CA SER A 68 1.59 24.09 -14.11
C SER A 68 3.07 23.91 -14.47
N GLY A 69 3.40 23.10 -15.48
CA GLY A 69 4.76 22.87 -15.96
C GLY A 69 5.55 21.74 -15.26
N PHE A 70 4.92 20.98 -14.35
CA PHE A 70 5.54 19.82 -13.70
C PHE A 70 5.23 18.55 -14.49
N LEU A 71 6.23 17.98 -15.18
CA LEU A 71 6.10 16.76 -15.98
C LEU A 71 6.75 15.54 -15.32
N THR A 72 7.79 15.76 -14.53
CA THR A 72 8.57 14.71 -13.87
C THR A 72 8.49 14.82 -12.36
N ASP A 73 8.82 13.71 -11.69
CA ASP A 73 8.90 13.68 -10.23
C ASP A 73 10.03 14.63 -9.75
N GLU A 74 11.11 14.78 -10.54
CA GLU A 74 12.21 15.73 -10.30
C GLU A 74 11.75 17.18 -10.30
N ASP A 75 10.91 17.59 -11.25
CA ASP A 75 10.38 18.97 -11.33
C ASP A 75 9.64 19.33 -10.03
N VAL A 76 8.93 18.36 -9.44
CA VAL A 76 8.19 18.56 -8.19
C VAL A 76 9.13 18.78 -7.01
N PHE A 77 10.26 18.05 -6.95
CA PHE A 77 11.26 18.23 -5.91
C PHE A 77 12.00 19.56 -6.04
N GLU A 78 12.30 19.99 -7.26
CA GLU A 78 12.92 21.30 -7.54
C GLU A 78 12.01 22.45 -7.08
N GLY A 79 10.68 22.34 -7.24
CA GLY A 79 9.73 23.35 -6.80
C GLY A 79 9.53 23.49 -5.27
N LEU A 80 10.08 22.57 -4.46
CA LEU A 80 10.00 22.60 -2.99
C LEU A 80 11.23 23.27 -2.33
N THR A 81 12.26 23.59 -3.12
CA THR A 81 13.52 24.21 -2.66
C THR A 81 13.51 25.71 -2.94
#